data_AF-A0A9W9T2I0-F1
#
_entry.id   AF-A0A9W9T2I0-F1
#
_cell.length_a   1.000
_cell.length_b   1.000
_cell.length_c   1.000
_cell.angle_alpha   90.00
_cell.angle_beta   90.00
_cell.angle_gamma   90.00
#
_symmetry.space_group_name_H-M   'P 1'
#
loop_
_entity.id
_entity.type
_entity.pdbx_description
1 polymer ?
#
loop_
_entity_poly.entity_id
_entity_poly.type
_entity_poly.pdbx_seq_one_letter_code
_entity_poly.pdbx_strand_id
1 'polypeptide(L)'
;MGDLSMLPSEIIFKILDELLGSSPILTHENFHSILQLMRTSESLERYIKLGWMSSNAPNSFKQKVDAVQWYPNIDTANAALTLRGFDFDHIIPIEGCPGLGPDLITGIIFDDCTGCFEWFSKMLPPTHMSCCNEGGWSFLSLALHAKATKLIHRFFLSGFPHKPCGFIIGSANAMGAGPSVIGISASSRDHQSFAKLFKHLKEGLNGRGFNKTLRDRLTDKELAAIRCVAPPYLLEMLYEAGLANIHPVGRSPYCSGNLQW
;
A
#
# COMPACT_ATOMS: atom_id res chain seq x y z
N MET A 1 12.10 36.95 12.35
CA MET A 1 11.69 36.16 11.17
C MET A 1 10.95 37.10 10.25
N GLY A 2 11.41 37.25 9.00
CA GLY A 2 10.80 38.17 8.03
C GLY A 2 9.48 37.63 7.50
N ASP A 3 8.56 38.54 7.16
CA ASP A 3 7.24 38.20 6.66
C ASP A 3 7.31 37.74 5.19
N LEU A 4 7.07 36.44 4.97
CA LEU A 4 7.03 35.83 3.64
C LEU A 4 5.90 36.41 2.76
N SER A 5 4.91 37.09 3.34
CA SER A 5 3.81 37.74 2.59
C SER A 5 4.26 38.90 1.69
N MET A 6 5.48 39.43 1.91
CA MET A 6 6.06 40.53 1.14
C MET A 6 6.76 40.06 -0.16
N LEU A 7 7.00 38.75 -0.32
CA LEU A 7 7.64 38.22 -1.52
C LEU A 7 6.60 37.97 -2.63
N PRO A 8 6.91 38.30 -3.90
CA PRO A 8 6.12 37.84 -5.02
C PRO A 8 5.99 36.31 -4.98
N SER A 9 4.80 35.79 -5.30
CA SER A 9 4.53 34.34 -5.33
C SER A 9 5.59 33.59 -6.14
N GLU A 10 6.07 34.17 -7.24
CA GLU A 10 7.12 33.62 -8.09
C GLU A 10 8.42 33.31 -7.32
N ILE A 11 8.81 34.16 -6.37
CA ILE A 11 10.03 34.00 -5.56
C ILE A 11 9.81 32.90 -4.52
N ILE A 12 8.66 32.90 -3.85
CA ILE A 12 8.31 31.87 -2.87
C ILE A 12 8.32 30.49 -3.52
N PHE A 13 7.75 30.34 -4.71
CA PHE A 13 7.70 29.05 -5.39
C PHE A 13 9.02 28.63 -6.04
N LYS A 14 9.91 29.55 -6.41
CA LYS A 14 11.30 29.20 -6.76
C LYS A 14 12.06 28.63 -5.57
N ILE A 15 11.90 29.24 -4.40
CA ILE A 15 12.49 28.73 -3.16
C ILE A 15 11.91 27.35 -2.83
N LEU A 16 10.60 27.18 -2.95
CA LEU A 16 9.97 25.86 -2.76
C LEU A 16 10.47 24.85 -3.78
N ASP A 17 10.58 25.21 -5.06
CA ASP A 17 11.08 24.31 -6.09
C ASP A 17 12.53 23.90 -5.85
N GLU A 18 13.39 24.80 -5.38
CA GLU A 18 14.77 24.50 -5.04
C GLU A 18 14.87 23.58 -3.80
N LEU A 19 14.09 23.87 -2.75
CA LEU A 19 14.03 23.04 -1.55
C LEU A 19 13.51 21.63 -1.86
N LEU A 20 12.45 21.52 -2.68
CA LEU A 20 11.87 20.24 -3.08
C LEU A 20 12.73 19.53 -4.12
N GLY A 21 13.43 20.29 -4.96
CA GLY A 21 14.37 19.85 -5.98
C GLY A 21 15.58 19.14 -5.40
N SER A 22 16.03 19.56 -4.21
CA SER A 22 17.22 19.03 -3.53
C SER A 22 17.13 17.54 -3.13
N SER A 23 15.92 17.01 -2.92
CA SER A 23 15.73 15.59 -2.59
C SER A 23 15.81 14.72 -3.85
N PRO A 24 16.49 13.55 -3.84
CA PRO A 24 16.54 12.68 -5.02
C PRO A 24 15.18 12.13 -5.43
N ILE A 25 14.25 11.98 -4.46
CA ILE A 25 12.87 11.55 -4.69
C ILE A 25 11.86 12.54 -4.10
N LEU A 26 10.63 12.54 -4.60
CA LEU A 26 9.54 13.30 -3.99
C LEU A 26 8.94 12.52 -2.83
N THR A 27 9.22 12.97 -1.60
CA THR A 27 8.69 12.36 -0.38
C THR A 27 7.25 12.78 -0.12
N HIS A 28 6.53 11.99 0.69
CA HIS A 28 5.17 12.35 1.12
C HIS A 28 5.15 13.68 1.89
N GLU A 29 6.07 13.94 2.82
CA GLU A 29 6.09 15.19 3.61
C GLU A 29 6.15 16.44 2.70
N ASN A 30 7.00 16.38 1.69
CA ASN A 30 7.19 17.42 0.69
C ASN A 30 5.91 17.65 -0.13
N PHE A 31 5.32 16.56 -0.64
CA PHE A 31 4.07 16.60 -1.39
C PHE A 31 2.89 17.09 -0.53
N HIS A 32 2.80 16.60 0.71
CA HIS A 32 1.76 16.97 1.67
C HIS A 32 1.81 18.46 2.00
N SER A 33 3.01 19.01 2.21
CA SER A 33 3.21 20.43 2.52
C SER A 33 2.70 21.32 1.39
N ILE A 34 2.99 20.96 0.12
CA ILE A 34 2.44 21.68 -1.04
C ILE A 34 0.92 21.55 -1.11
N LEU A 35 0.35 20.35 -0.90
CA LEU A 35 -1.10 20.19 -0.88
C LEU A 35 -1.78 20.98 0.25
N GLN A 36 -1.15 21.10 1.42
CA GLN A 36 -1.66 21.94 2.50
C GLN A 36 -1.63 23.41 2.10
N LEU A 37 -0.53 23.90 1.52
CA LEU A 37 -0.45 25.27 1.01
C LEU A 37 -1.56 25.57 0.00
N MET A 38 -1.84 24.66 -0.93
CA MET A 38 -2.95 24.80 -1.89
C MET A 38 -4.31 24.93 -1.20
N ARG A 39 -4.51 24.32 -0.03
CA ARG A 39 -5.77 24.37 0.71
C ARG A 39 -5.94 25.63 1.56
N THR A 40 -4.88 26.40 1.79
CA THR A 40 -4.95 27.60 2.63
C THR A 40 -5.65 28.79 1.96
N SER A 41 -5.61 28.89 0.63
CA SER A 41 -6.23 29.99 -0.12
C SER A 41 -6.56 29.56 -1.56
N GLU A 42 -7.74 29.95 -2.06
CA GLU A 42 -8.13 29.75 -3.45
C GLU A 42 -7.19 30.46 -4.44
N SER A 43 -6.60 31.60 -4.04
CA SER A 43 -5.60 32.29 -4.85
C SER A 43 -4.32 31.47 -5.02
N LEU A 44 -3.85 30.85 -3.94
CA LEU A 44 -2.70 29.95 -3.96
C LEU A 44 -3.02 28.66 -4.71
N GLU A 45 -4.23 28.11 -4.54
CA GLU A 45 -4.68 26.94 -5.29
C GLU A 45 -4.65 27.20 -6.80
N ARG A 46 -5.27 28.30 -7.26
CA ARG A 46 -5.28 28.66 -8.69
C ARG A 46 -3.87 28.91 -9.20
N TYR A 47 -3.04 29.62 -8.46
CA TYR A 47 -1.67 29.90 -8.87
C TYR A 47 -0.84 28.62 -8.96
N ILE A 48 -0.94 27.70 -7.99
CA ILE A 48 -0.22 26.42 -8.03
C ILE A 48 -0.73 25.54 -9.16
N LYS A 49 -2.05 25.37 -9.31
CA LYS A 49 -2.63 24.52 -10.36
C LYS A 49 -2.39 25.06 -11.76
N LEU A 50 -2.79 26.32 -12.00
CA LEU A 50 -2.86 26.92 -13.33
C LEU A 50 -1.59 27.69 -13.70
N GLY A 51 -0.84 28.16 -12.71
CA GLY A 51 0.44 28.84 -12.91
C GLY A 51 1.59 27.84 -12.82
N TRP A 52 1.94 27.40 -11.60
CA TRP A 52 3.18 26.67 -11.33
C TRP A 52 3.21 25.25 -11.93
N MET A 53 2.12 24.49 -11.82
CA MET A 53 2.01 23.12 -12.37
C MET A 53 1.65 23.11 -13.86
N SER A 54 0.90 24.09 -14.38
CA SER A 54 0.58 24.18 -15.81
C SER A 54 1.59 24.97 -16.64
N SER A 55 2.55 25.65 -16.02
CA SER A 55 3.59 26.39 -16.74
C SER A 55 4.51 25.47 -17.56
N ASN A 56 5.04 26.04 -18.64
CA ASN A 56 6.10 25.45 -19.46
C ASN A 56 7.50 25.68 -18.86
N ALA A 57 7.61 26.46 -17.78
CA ALA A 57 8.86 26.63 -17.07
C ALA A 57 9.29 25.31 -16.39
N PRO A 58 10.59 24.98 -16.40
CA PRO A 58 11.09 23.83 -15.66
C PRO A 58 10.78 24.02 -14.18
N ASN A 59 10.08 23.03 -13.62
CA ASN A 59 9.62 22.96 -12.24
C ASN A 59 9.94 21.55 -11.75
N SER A 60 10.88 21.43 -10.82
CA SER A 60 11.34 20.14 -10.30
C SER A 60 10.24 19.39 -9.58
N PHE A 61 9.36 20.08 -8.85
CA PHE A 61 8.23 19.46 -8.17
C PHE A 61 7.25 18.85 -9.17
N LYS A 62 6.88 19.59 -10.22
CA LYS A 62 6.04 19.08 -11.32
C LYS A 62 6.68 17.86 -11.97
N GLN A 63 7.96 17.95 -12.34
CA GLN A 63 8.67 16.84 -12.97
C GLN A 63 8.67 15.59 -12.09
N LYS A 64 8.85 15.74 -10.78
CA LYS A 64 8.80 14.60 -9.84
C LYS A 64 7.39 14.04 -9.67
N VAL A 65 6.36 14.88 -9.63
CA VAL A 65 4.95 14.43 -9.61
C VAL A 65 4.61 13.66 -10.89
N ASP A 66 5.01 14.18 -12.05
CA ASP A 66 4.78 13.55 -13.35
C ASP A 66 5.59 12.25 -13.51
N ALA A 67 6.71 12.14 -12.80
CA ALA A 67 7.55 10.94 -12.77
C ALA A 67 7.09 9.87 -11.77
N VAL A 68 6.03 10.10 -10.99
CA VAL A 68 5.49 9.10 -10.05
C VAL A 68 5.01 7.89 -10.82
N GLN A 69 5.59 6.73 -10.52
CA GLN A 69 5.27 5.49 -11.21
C GLN A 69 4.36 4.60 -10.38
N TRP A 70 3.40 4.00 -11.07
CA TRP A 70 2.48 3.00 -10.54
C TRP A 70 1.95 2.15 -11.69
N TYR A 71 1.36 1.02 -11.34
CA TYR A 71 0.84 0.06 -12.30
C TYR A 71 -0.60 -0.33 -11.92
N PRO A 72 -1.50 -0.54 -12.90
CA PRO A 72 -2.92 -0.79 -12.63
C PRO A 72 -3.19 -2.16 -12.01
N ASN A 73 -2.29 -3.12 -12.20
CA ASN A 73 -2.39 -4.48 -11.66
C ASN A 73 -1.02 -5.17 -11.64
N ILE A 74 -1.00 -6.34 -11.01
CA ILE A 74 0.20 -7.15 -10.80
C ILE A 74 0.84 -7.61 -12.12
N ASP A 75 0.05 -7.95 -13.14
CA ASP A 75 0.56 -8.41 -14.43
C ASP A 75 1.29 -7.29 -15.18
N THR A 76 0.73 -6.08 -15.15
CA THR A 76 1.33 -4.88 -15.76
C THR A 76 2.61 -4.48 -15.03
N ALA A 77 2.60 -4.54 -13.70
CA ALA A 77 3.78 -4.30 -12.88
C ALA A 77 4.89 -5.31 -13.18
N ASN A 78 4.55 -6.61 -13.25
CA ASN A 78 5.50 -7.67 -13.56
C ASN A 78 6.18 -7.45 -14.92
N ALA A 79 5.38 -7.18 -15.95
CA ALA A 79 5.90 -6.90 -17.29
C ALA A 79 6.83 -5.68 -17.30
N ALA A 80 6.44 -4.58 -16.64
CA ALA A 80 7.23 -3.37 -16.59
C ALA A 80 8.55 -3.53 -15.82
N LEU A 81 8.51 -4.21 -14.67
CA LEU A 81 9.69 -4.49 -13.85
C LEU A 81 10.66 -5.44 -14.56
N THR A 82 10.14 -6.49 -15.21
CA THR A 82 10.95 -7.42 -16.01
C THR A 82 11.67 -6.69 -17.15
N LEU A 83 10.98 -5.77 -17.85
CA LEU A 83 11.59 -4.95 -18.91
C LEU A 83 12.70 -4.02 -18.41
N ARG A 84 12.69 -3.66 -17.12
CA ARG A 84 13.74 -2.87 -16.46
C ARG A 84 14.90 -3.73 -15.94
N GLY A 85 14.84 -5.04 -16.12
CA GLY A 85 15.87 -5.97 -15.67
C GLY A 85 15.77 -6.35 -14.19
N PHE A 86 14.64 -6.08 -13.53
CA PHE A 86 14.38 -6.66 -12.21
C PHE A 86 14.06 -8.16 -12.37
N ASP A 87 14.64 -8.98 -11.52
CA ASP A 87 14.36 -10.41 -11.41
C ASP A 87 13.78 -10.77 -10.02
N PHE A 88 13.56 -12.05 -9.78
CA PHE A 88 13.00 -12.56 -8.52
C PHE A 88 13.94 -12.36 -7.32
N ASP A 89 15.24 -12.14 -7.55
CA ASP A 89 16.26 -12.00 -6.51
C ASP A 89 16.47 -10.54 -6.10
N HIS A 90 15.99 -9.59 -6.90
CA HIS A 90 16.19 -8.15 -6.70
C HIS A 90 14.87 -7.41 -6.43
N ILE A 91 14.09 -7.87 -5.45
CA ILE A 91 12.84 -7.20 -5.06
C ILE A 91 13.15 -5.97 -4.21
N ILE A 92 12.59 -4.82 -4.59
CA ILE A 92 12.62 -3.62 -3.76
C ILE A 92 11.85 -3.90 -2.45
N PRO A 93 12.46 -3.68 -1.26
CA PRO A 93 11.77 -3.87 0.01
C PRO A 93 10.44 -3.12 0.08
N ILE A 94 9.49 -3.62 0.88
CA ILE A 94 8.17 -2.98 1.02
C ILE A 94 8.29 -1.56 1.60
N GLU A 95 9.34 -1.31 2.39
CA GLU A 95 9.70 -0.02 2.97
C GLU A 95 10.38 0.93 1.96
N GLY A 96 10.70 0.46 0.76
CA GLY A 96 11.35 1.21 -0.30
C GLY A 96 12.85 0.92 -0.45
N CYS A 97 13.50 1.70 -1.30
CA CYS A 97 14.91 1.53 -1.61
C CYS A 97 15.80 1.93 -0.42
N PRO A 98 16.77 1.10 0.00
CA PRO A 98 17.72 1.46 1.05
C PRO A 98 18.42 2.80 0.74
N GLY A 99 18.38 3.73 1.70
CA GLY A 99 18.98 5.05 1.58
C GLY A 99 18.15 6.12 0.84
N LEU A 100 17.10 5.72 0.11
CA LEU A 100 16.15 6.65 -0.52
C LEU A 100 14.81 6.69 0.23
N GLY A 101 14.42 5.58 0.85
CA GLY A 101 13.13 5.44 1.53
C GLY A 101 11.99 5.08 0.57
N PRO A 102 10.72 5.22 1.03
CA PRO A 102 9.56 4.86 0.23
C PRO A 102 9.34 5.82 -0.92
N ASP A 103 8.88 5.31 -2.08
CA ASP A 103 8.34 6.16 -3.14
C ASP A 103 7.12 6.96 -2.65
N LEU A 104 6.73 7.99 -3.40
CA LEU A 104 5.67 8.90 -2.98
C LEU A 104 4.36 8.20 -2.60
N ILE A 105 3.93 7.23 -3.42
CA ILE A 105 2.66 6.52 -3.18
C ILE A 105 2.78 5.66 -1.92
N THR A 106 3.91 4.97 -1.77
CA THR A 106 4.21 4.19 -0.56
C THR A 106 4.21 5.07 0.68
N GLY A 107 4.86 6.22 0.65
CA GLY A 107 4.88 7.17 1.76
C GLY A 107 3.48 7.69 2.12
N ILE A 108 2.66 8.03 1.12
CA ILE A 108 1.27 8.45 1.34
C ILE A 108 0.45 7.35 2.01
N ILE A 109 0.65 6.10 1.58
CA ILE A 109 -0.05 4.93 2.15
C ILE A 109 0.44 4.68 3.58
N PHE A 110 1.75 4.73 3.82
CA PHE A 110 2.34 4.47 5.13
C PHE A 110 1.86 5.48 6.19
N ASP A 111 1.73 6.75 5.80
CA ASP A 111 1.22 7.80 6.68
C ASP A 111 -0.32 7.84 6.76
N ASP A 112 -1.01 6.87 6.16
CA ASP A 112 -2.49 6.75 6.13
C ASP A 112 -3.17 8.06 5.68
N CYS A 113 -2.55 8.75 4.72
CA CYS A 113 -2.88 10.12 4.34
C CYS A 113 -3.92 10.17 3.21
N THR A 114 -5.19 10.01 3.58
CA THR A 114 -6.33 9.96 2.63
C THR A 114 -6.43 11.20 1.74
N GLY A 115 -6.06 12.38 2.26
CA GLY A 115 -6.12 13.63 1.51
C GLY A 115 -5.08 13.74 0.39
N CYS A 116 -3.89 13.15 0.56
CA CYS A 116 -2.89 13.07 -0.51
C CYS A 116 -3.22 11.93 -1.46
N PHE A 117 -3.74 10.81 -0.94
CA PHE A 117 -4.16 9.69 -1.77
C PHE A 117 -5.31 10.07 -2.74
N GLU A 118 -6.25 10.91 -2.29
CA GLU A 118 -7.34 11.42 -3.13
C GLU A 118 -6.85 12.17 -4.38
N TRP A 119 -5.70 12.83 -4.28
CA TRP A 119 -5.10 13.52 -5.41
C TRP A 119 -4.80 12.54 -6.55
N PHE A 120 -4.26 11.37 -6.21
CA PHE A 120 -3.92 10.33 -7.18
C PHE A 120 -5.12 9.50 -7.59
N SER A 121 -6.12 9.28 -6.72
CA SER A 121 -7.25 8.40 -7.03
C SER A 121 -8.04 8.78 -8.28
N LYS A 122 -7.98 10.05 -8.71
CA LYS A 122 -8.60 10.50 -9.97
C LYS A 122 -7.97 9.90 -11.22
N MET A 123 -6.70 9.50 -11.14
CA MET A 123 -5.92 8.93 -12.25
C MET A 123 -5.86 7.40 -12.18
N LEU A 124 -6.30 6.81 -11.07
CA LEU A 124 -6.25 5.36 -10.83
C LEU A 124 -7.53 4.67 -11.34
N PRO A 125 -7.45 3.39 -11.72
CA PRO A 125 -8.65 2.60 -12.02
C PRO A 125 -9.51 2.42 -10.75
N PRO A 126 -10.84 2.19 -10.87
CA PRO A 126 -11.74 2.12 -9.72
C PRO A 126 -11.30 1.13 -8.62
N THR A 127 -10.69 0.00 -9.00
CA THR A 127 -10.11 -0.97 -8.07
C THR A 127 -8.70 -0.55 -7.65
N HIS A 128 -8.60 0.52 -6.85
CA HIS A 128 -7.32 1.07 -6.38
C HIS A 128 -6.45 0.02 -5.65
N MET A 129 -7.09 -0.89 -4.91
CA MET A 129 -6.40 -1.85 -4.05
C MET A 129 -5.45 -2.80 -4.80
N SER A 130 -5.73 -3.07 -6.08
CA SER A 130 -4.93 -3.96 -6.93
C SER A 130 -3.83 -3.25 -7.69
N CYS A 131 -3.81 -1.91 -7.68
CA CYS A 131 -2.71 -1.15 -8.25
C CYS A 131 -1.42 -1.44 -7.49
N CYS A 132 -0.27 -1.30 -8.15
CA CYS A 132 1.05 -1.52 -7.58
C CYS A 132 1.88 -0.24 -7.62
N ASN A 133 2.75 -0.04 -6.62
CA ASN A 133 3.72 1.06 -6.62
C ASN A 133 4.88 0.77 -7.60
N GLU A 134 5.87 1.67 -7.63
CA GLU A 134 7.09 1.50 -8.42
C GLU A 134 7.83 0.18 -8.13
N GLY A 135 7.84 -0.26 -6.87
CA GLY A 135 8.44 -1.53 -6.46
C GLY A 135 7.59 -2.79 -6.72
N GLY A 136 6.42 -2.65 -7.34
CA GLY A 136 5.52 -3.76 -7.66
C GLY A 136 4.67 -4.27 -6.49
N TRP A 137 4.66 -3.60 -5.34
CA TRP A 137 3.81 -3.95 -4.21
C TRP A 137 2.39 -3.43 -4.40
N SER A 138 1.39 -4.30 -4.23
CA SER A 138 -0.01 -3.87 -4.30
C SER A 138 -0.33 -2.81 -3.23
N PHE A 139 -1.18 -1.83 -3.55
CA PHE A 139 -1.55 -0.77 -2.61
C PHE A 139 -2.21 -1.32 -1.36
N LEU A 140 -2.99 -2.40 -1.49
CA LEU A 140 -3.52 -3.08 -0.31
C LEU A 140 -2.42 -3.67 0.57
N SER A 141 -1.42 -4.33 -0.02
CA SER A 141 -0.31 -4.88 0.76
C SER A 141 0.49 -3.82 1.50
N LEU A 142 0.74 -2.68 0.87
CA LEU A 142 1.38 -1.51 1.51
C LEU A 142 0.55 -1.04 2.70
N ALA A 143 -0.77 -0.88 2.50
CA ALA A 143 -1.67 -0.41 3.53
C ALA A 143 -1.78 -1.39 4.70
N LEU A 144 -1.84 -2.70 4.43
CA LEU A 144 -1.87 -3.75 5.45
C LEU A 144 -0.57 -3.81 6.26
N HIS A 145 0.57 -3.65 5.59
CA HIS A 145 1.89 -3.61 6.23
C HIS A 145 1.98 -2.41 7.19
N ALA A 146 1.61 -1.22 6.71
CA ALA A 146 1.65 0.02 7.49
C ALA A 146 0.49 0.16 8.50
N LYS A 147 -0.50 -0.75 8.47
CA LYS A 147 -1.75 -0.63 9.26
C LYS A 147 -2.49 0.68 8.98
N ALA A 148 -2.51 1.09 7.72
CA ALA A 148 -3.15 2.32 7.24
C ALA A 148 -4.68 2.18 7.26
N THR A 149 -5.26 2.22 8.45
CA THR A 149 -6.66 1.85 8.69
C THR A 149 -7.67 2.63 7.84
N LYS A 150 -7.45 3.93 7.61
CA LYS A 150 -8.38 4.77 6.81
C LYS A 150 -8.34 4.36 5.35
N LEU A 151 -7.14 4.13 4.80
CA LEU A 151 -6.97 3.68 3.42
C LEU A 151 -7.44 2.24 3.22
N ILE A 152 -7.16 1.32 4.15
CA ILE A 152 -7.67 -0.06 4.10
C ILE A 152 -9.22 -0.05 4.08
N HIS A 153 -9.83 0.72 4.97
CA HIS A 153 -11.29 0.87 4.99
C HIS A 153 -11.83 1.36 3.64
N ARG A 154 -11.19 2.40 3.08
CA ARG A 154 -11.55 2.93 1.77
C ARG A 154 -11.40 1.89 0.66
N PHE A 155 -10.31 1.13 0.64
CA PHE A 155 -10.10 0.07 -0.34
C PHE A 155 -11.19 -0.98 -0.28
N PHE A 156 -11.55 -1.47 0.90
CA PHE A 156 -12.64 -2.45 1.03
C PHE A 156 -14.00 -1.88 0.59
N LEU A 157 -14.25 -0.58 0.78
CA LEU A 157 -15.47 0.07 0.26
C LEU A 157 -15.46 0.20 -1.27
N SER A 158 -14.30 0.38 -1.90
CA SER A 158 -14.17 0.45 -3.36
C SER A 158 -14.39 -0.89 -4.06
N GLY A 159 -14.47 -1.99 -3.31
CA GLY A 159 -14.71 -3.33 -3.83
C GLY A 159 -13.44 -4.06 -4.27
N PHE A 160 -13.54 -5.38 -4.39
CA PHE A 160 -12.44 -6.27 -4.74
C PHE A 160 -12.28 -6.42 -6.26
N PRO A 161 -11.09 -6.80 -6.76
CA PRO A 161 -10.89 -7.14 -8.16
C PRO A 161 -11.74 -8.34 -8.57
N HIS A 162 -11.95 -8.54 -9.89
CA HIS A 162 -12.79 -9.61 -10.46
C HIS A 162 -12.41 -11.02 -9.99
N LYS A 163 -11.13 -11.26 -9.66
CA LYS A 163 -10.62 -12.51 -9.10
C LYS A 163 -10.16 -12.29 -7.64
N PRO A 164 -11.09 -12.10 -6.68
CA PRO A 164 -10.74 -11.70 -5.31
C PRO A 164 -9.91 -12.78 -4.60
N CYS A 165 -10.29 -14.06 -4.71
CA CYS A 165 -9.57 -15.15 -4.07
C CYS A 165 -8.11 -15.21 -4.54
N GLY A 166 -7.89 -15.17 -5.86
CA GLY A 166 -6.55 -15.20 -6.45
C GLY A 166 -5.68 -14.01 -6.05
N PHE A 167 -6.28 -12.83 -5.84
CA PHE A 167 -5.59 -11.66 -5.32
C PHE A 167 -5.22 -11.80 -3.83
N ILE A 168 -6.14 -12.32 -3.00
CA ILE A 168 -5.94 -12.46 -1.54
C ILE A 168 -4.85 -13.50 -1.21
N ILE A 169 -4.82 -14.63 -1.92
CA ILE A 169 -3.83 -15.70 -1.73
C ILE A 169 -2.61 -15.58 -2.65
N GLY A 170 -2.66 -14.67 -3.63
CA GLY A 170 -1.56 -14.42 -4.54
C GLY A 170 -0.46 -13.60 -3.87
N SER A 171 0.73 -13.61 -4.49
CA SER A 171 1.86 -12.77 -4.08
C SER A 171 1.42 -11.31 -3.98
N ALA A 172 1.82 -10.64 -2.90
CA ALA A 172 1.59 -9.23 -2.71
C ALA A 172 2.48 -8.34 -3.59
N ASN A 173 3.60 -8.88 -4.09
CA ASN A 173 4.52 -8.23 -5.00
C ASN A 173 4.44 -8.82 -6.41
N ALA A 174 4.56 -7.94 -7.41
CA ALA A 174 4.44 -8.27 -8.82
C ALA A 174 5.53 -9.18 -9.38
N MET A 175 6.69 -9.25 -8.76
CA MET A 175 7.70 -10.24 -9.11
C MET A 175 7.33 -11.64 -8.62
N GLY A 176 6.17 -11.85 -8.00
CA GLY A 176 5.71 -13.19 -7.60
C GLY A 176 6.50 -13.81 -6.44
N ALA A 177 7.41 -13.05 -5.84
CA ALA A 177 8.21 -13.44 -4.70
C ALA A 177 7.83 -12.57 -3.47
N GLY A 178 7.84 -13.19 -2.30
CA GLY A 178 7.37 -12.59 -1.05
C GLY A 178 6.03 -13.16 -0.56
N PRO A 179 5.49 -12.60 0.54
CA PRO A 179 4.26 -13.09 1.15
C PRO A 179 3.03 -12.80 0.31
N SER A 180 1.97 -13.57 0.52
CA SER A 180 0.64 -13.28 0.00
C SER A 180 0.02 -12.07 0.70
N VAL A 181 -1.03 -11.49 0.10
CA VAL A 181 -1.78 -10.38 0.70
C VAL A 181 -2.36 -10.76 2.07
N ILE A 182 -2.92 -11.98 2.20
CA ILE A 182 -3.43 -12.47 3.48
C ILE A 182 -2.30 -12.76 4.48
N GLY A 183 -1.14 -13.20 4.00
CA GLY A 183 0.07 -13.40 4.80
C GLY A 183 0.59 -12.09 5.39
N ILE A 184 0.61 -11.00 4.62
CA ILE A 184 0.96 -9.66 5.11
C ILE A 184 -0.05 -9.20 6.17
N SER A 185 -1.34 -9.33 5.89
CA SER A 185 -2.39 -8.96 6.84
C SER A 185 -2.27 -9.74 8.16
N ALA A 186 -1.89 -11.01 8.10
CA ALA A 186 -1.72 -11.82 9.30
C ALA A 186 -0.47 -11.42 10.08
N SER A 187 0.63 -11.16 9.37
CA SER A 187 1.91 -10.78 9.97
C SER A 187 1.87 -9.40 10.60
N SER A 188 1.09 -8.47 10.05
CA SER A 188 0.88 -7.14 10.64
C SER A 188 0.06 -7.19 11.93
N ARG A 189 -0.62 -8.30 12.23
CA ARG A 189 -1.52 -8.48 13.38
C ARG A 189 -2.73 -7.52 13.39
N ASP A 190 -3.14 -7.04 12.22
CA ASP A 190 -4.40 -6.31 12.07
C ASP A 190 -5.57 -7.29 11.95
N HIS A 191 -6.21 -7.54 13.10
CA HIS A 191 -7.29 -8.51 13.23
C HIS A 191 -8.51 -8.16 12.36
N GLN A 192 -8.84 -6.87 12.22
CA GLN A 192 -10.04 -6.46 11.49
C GLN A 192 -9.85 -6.66 9.99
N SER A 193 -8.70 -6.22 9.46
CA SER A 193 -8.37 -6.36 8.05
C SER A 193 -8.18 -7.84 7.69
N PHE A 194 -7.50 -8.60 8.55
CA PHE A 194 -7.34 -10.04 8.40
C PHE A 194 -8.70 -10.74 8.33
N ALA A 195 -9.59 -10.45 9.29
CA ALA A 195 -10.91 -11.08 9.32
C ALA A 195 -11.74 -10.81 8.05
N LYS A 196 -11.69 -9.57 7.53
CA LYS A 196 -12.38 -9.21 6.29
C LYS A 196 -11.83 -9.99 5.08
N LEU A 197 -10.52 -10.04 4.92
CA LEU A 197 -9.86 -10.79 3.83
C LEU A 197 -10.15 -12.28 3.93
N PHE A 198 -10.02 -12.84 5.13
CA PHE A 198 -10.25 -14.27 5.37
C PHE A 198 -11.70 -14.66 5.12
N LYS A 199 -12.67 -13.83 5.54
CA LYS A 199 -14.09 -14.04 5.26
C LYS A 199 -14.38 -14.03 3.76
N HIS A 200 -13.88 -13.04 3.02
CA HIS A 200 -14.05 -12.99 1.56
C HIS A 200 -13.43 -14.19 0.85
N LEU A 201 -12.26 -14.64 1.31
CA LEU A 201 -11.63 -15.85 0.77
C LEU A 201 -12.50 -17.10 1.00
N LYS A 202 -13.12 -17.24 2.18
CA LYS A 202 -14.03 -18.35 2.50
C LYS A 202 -15.32 -18.28 1.69
N GLU A 203 -15.88 -17.09 1.48
CA GLU A 203 -17.10 -16.92 0.67
C GLU A 203 -16.85 -17.26 -0.80
N GLY A 204 -15.68 -16.89 -1.33
CA GLY A 204 -15.33 -17.15 -2.73
C GLY A 204 -14.78 -18.54 -3.03
N LEU A 205 -14.46 -19.35 -2.02
CA LEU A 205 -13.97 -20.73 -2.17
C LEU A 205 -14.89 -21.72 -1.45
N ASN A 206 -15.37 -22.76 -2.13
CA ASN A 206 -16.12 -23.82 -1.46
C ASN A 206 -15.28 -24.53 -0.39
N GLY A 207 -15.88 -25.06 0.68
CA GLY A 207 -15.14 -25.53 1.87
C GLY A 207 -13.94 -26.46 1.58
N ARG A 208 -14.08 -27.43 0.67
CA ARG A 208 -12.94 -28.29 0.25
C ARG A 208 -11.88 -27.54 -0.56
N GLY A 209 -12.29 -26.64 -1.45
CA GLY A 209 -11.38 -25.79 -2.22
C GLY A 209 -10.65 -24.76 -1.36
N PHE A 210 -11.30 -24.24 -0.32
CA PHE A 210 -10.72 -23.29 0.63
C PHE A 210 -9.53 -23.90 1.37
N ASN A 211 -9.72 -25.07 1.97
CA ASN A 211 -8.68 -25.74 2.77
C ASN A 211 -7.47 -26.13 1.92
N LYS A 212 -7.74 -26.72 0.75
CA LYS A 212 -6.69 -27.07 -0.21
C LYS A 212 -5.92 -25.83 -0.66
N THR A 213 -6.63 -24.75 -0.98
CA THR A 213 -5.99 -23.51 -1.42
C THR A 213 -5.06 -22.94 -0.36
N LEU A 214 -5.50 -22.87 0.90
CA LEU A 214 -4.65 -22.36 1.98
C LEU A 214 -3.40 -23.20 2.20
N ARG A 215 -3.52 -24.52 2.13
CA ARG A 215 -2.38 -25.43 2.28
C ARG A 215 -1.40 -25.37 1.11
N ASP A 216 -1.92 -25.32 -0.11
CA ASP A 216 -1.11 -25.44 -1.32
C ASP A 216 -0.47 -24.09 -1.73
N ARG A 217 -1.03 -22.96 -1.28
CA ARG A 217 -0.63 -21.62 -1.74
C ARG A 217 0.09 -20.77 -0.70
N LEU A 218 -0.06 -21.05 0.59
CA LEU A 218 0.57 -20.28 1.65
C LEU A 218 1.79 -21.00 2.19
N THR A 219 2.80 -20.22 2.56
CA THR A 219 4.00 -20.75 3.22
C THR A 219 3.71 -21.12 4.68
N ASP A 220 4.54 -22.00 5.27
CA ASP A 220 4.42 -22.37 6.69
C ASP A 220 4.48 -21.17 7.63
N LYS A 221 5.27 -20.15 7.28
CA LYS A 221 5.38 -18.89 8.03
C LYS A 221 4.06 -18.11 8.02
N GLU A 222 3.41 -18.00 6.87
CA GLU A 222 2.11 -17.33 6.76
C GLU A 222 1.02 -18.10 7.48
N LEU A 223 1.01 -19.43 7.35
CA LEU A 223 0.09 -20.28 8.09
C LEU A 223 0.27 -20.12 9.60
N ALA A 224 1.51 -20.02 10.09
CA ALA A 224 1.80 -19.72 11.49
C ALA A 224 1.30 -18.33 11.89
N ALA A 225 1.52 -17.29 11.10
CA ALA A 225 1.02 -15.94 11.37
C ALA A 225 -0.51 -15.91 11.44
N ILE A 226 -1.20 -16.58 10.52
CA ILE A 226 -2.66 -16.71 10.49
C ILE A 226 -3.20 -17.33 11.78
N ARG A 227 -2.57 -18.41 12.26
CA ARG A 227 -2.95 -19.06 13.53
C ARG A 227 -2.82 -18.15 14.74
N CYS A 228 -1.89 -17.19 14.70
CA CYS A 228 -1.60 -16.27 15.81
C CYS A 228 -2.52 -15.05 15.83
N VAL A 229 -2.94 -14.55 14.65
CA VAL A 229 -3.77 -13.33 14.54
C VAL A 229 -5.26 -13.63 14.57
N ALA A 230 -5.68 -14.86 14.28
CA ALA A 230 -7.09 -15.13 14.08
C ALA A 230 -7.91 -14.92 15.38
N PRO A 231 -8.91 -14.02 15.36
CA PRO A 231 -9.75 -13.80 16.52
C PRO A 231 -10.59 -15.05 16.85
N PRO A 232 -11.07 -15.18 18.10
CA PRO A 232 -11.75 -16.38 18.59
C PRO A 232 -12.89 -16.88 17.68
N TYR A 233 -13.69 -15.96 17.12
CA TYR A 233 -14.81 -16.29 16.23
C TYR A 233 -14.38 -16.84 14.85
N LEU A 234 -13.10 -16.73 14.48
CA LEU A 234 -12.54 -17.34 13.27
C LEU A 234 -11.80 -18.66 13.57
N LEU A 235 -11.58 -19.04 14.84
CA LEU A 235 -10.82 -20.24 15.20
C LEU A 235 -11.51 -21.52 14.75
N GLU A 236 -12.84 -21.57 14.81
CA GLU A 236 -13.62 -22.69 14.28
C GLU A 236 -13.39 -22.83 12.77
N MET A 237 -13.35 -21.71 12.04
CA MET A 237 -13.10 -21.72 10.61
C MET A 237 -11.65 -22.08 10.26
N LEU A 238 -10.67 -21.74 11.11
CA LEU A 238 -9.30 -22.22 10.97
C LEU A 238 -9.18 -23.72 11.25
N TYR A 239 -9.93 -24.23 12.23
CA TYR A 239 -9.99 -25.66 12.53
C TYR A 239 -10.62 -26.44 11.38
N GLU A 240 -11.77 -25.99 10.87
CA GLU A 240 -12.39 -26.53 9.64
C GLU A 240 -11.43 -26.51 8.46
N ALA A 241 -10.57 -25.49 8.39
CA ALA A 241 -9.54 -25.36 7.36
C ALA A 241 -8.36 -26.34 7.50
N GLY A 242 -8.30 -27.13 8.58
CA GLY A 242 -7.15 -27.94 8.94
C GLY A 242 -5.92 -27.11 9.31
N LEU A 243 -6.13 -25.81 9.58
CA LEU A 243 -5.08 -24.89 9.99
C LEU A 243 -4.96 -24.78 11.50
N ALA A 244 -5.89 -25.27 12.30
CA ALA A 244 -5.73 -25.37 13.74
C ALA A 244 -5.75 -26.84 14.18
N ASN A 245 -4.75 -27.25 14.98
CA ASN A 245 -4.64 -28.62 15.49
C ASN A 245 -5.55 -28.91 16.68
N ILE A 246 -6.19 -27.88 17.25
CA ILE A 246 -7.00 -27.98 18.47
C ILE A 246 -8.30 -27.24 18.22
N HIS A 247 -9.42 -27.94 18.43
CA HIS A 247 -10.76 -27.37 18.35
C HIS A 247 -10.90 -26.19 19.35
N PRO A 248 -11.53 -25.07 18.98
CA PRO A 248 -11.58 -23.85 19.81
C PRO A 248 -12.16 -24.03 21.22
N VAL A 249 -12.90 -25.12 21.45
CA VAL A 249 -13.44 -25.51 22.76
C VAL A 249 -12.34 -25.90 23.78
N GLY A 250 -11.07 -26.07 23.35
CA GLY A 250 -9.96 -26.55 24.19
C GLY A 250 -8.80 -25.61 24.47
N ARG A 251 -8.86 -24.29 24.20
CA ARG A 251 -7.69 -23.39 24.37
C ARG A 251 -7.70 -22.52 25.64
N SER A 252 -6.59 -22.61 26.38
CA SER A 252 -6.06 -21.67 27.37
C SER A 252 -5.23 -20.56 26.67
N PRO A 253 -5.17 -19.31 27.17
CA PRO A 253 -4.96 -18.10 26.35
C PRO A 253 -3.51 -17.65 26.06
N TYR A 254 -2.49 -18.52 26.12
CA TYR A 254 -1.08 -18.07 25.94
C TYR A 254 -0.40 -18.68 24.71
N CYS A 255 -0.30 -17.90 23.63
CA CYS A 255 0.74 -18.07 22.61
C CYS A 255 1.86 -17.03 22.85
N SER A 256 2.75 -17.32 23.79
CA SER A 256 4.02 -16.60 23.97
C SER A 256 5.11 -17.33 23.20
N GLY A 257 5.41 -16.86 21.99
CA GLY A 257 6.57 -17.29 21.22
C GLY A 257 7.16 -16.09 20.50
N ASN A 258 8.33 -15.63 20.97
CA ASN A 258 9.10 -14.58 20.34
C ASN A 258 9.49 -14.99 18.92
N LEU A 259 8.93 -14.34 17.91
CA LEU A 259 9.48 -14.32 16.56
C LEU A 259 10.48 -13.17 16.51
N GLN A 260 11.77 -13.50 16.63
CA GLN A 260 12.85 -12.62 16.20
C GLN A 260 12.93 -12.66 14.67
N TRP A 261 13.11 -11.48 14.09
CA TRP A 261 13.16 -11.18 12.67
C TRP A 261 14.49 -11.61 12.04
#